data_AF-A0A5K0W0P6-F1
#
_entry.id   AF-A0A5K0W0P6-F1
#
_cell.length_a   1.000
_cell.length_b   1.000
_cell.length_c   1.000
_cell.angle_alpha   90.00
_cell.angle_beta   90.00
_cell.angle_gamma   90.00
#
_symmetry.space_group_name_H-M   'P 1'
#
loop_
_entity.id
_entity.type
_entity.pdbx_description
1 polymer ?
#
loop_
_entity_poly.entity_id
_entity_poly.type
_entity_poly.pdbx_seq_one_letter_code
_entity_poly.pdbx_strand_id
1 'polypeptide(L)'
;PVLLYEAADPQGRALSSLRRELDYFTPNFMGNQWAGWSLPNVLPISPDEGPQCVDQDKGVVFVGASPWVDNYNIPVLTKDVDLVRTIARRVSARGGGLPGVQALALLHGDKLEIASMFLEPDRIGDKEVQREVELLASEEGLRVEKGYYTDLSKETTTKSYMKLASAD
;
A
#
# COMPACT_ATOMS: atom_id res chain seq x y z
N PRO A 1 0.87 -19.04 10.32
CA PRO A 1 -0.42 -18.92 9.61
C PRO A 1 -0.19 -18.31 8.22
N VAL A 2 -0.89 -18.83 7.22
CA VAL A 2 -0.89 -18.27 5.86
C VAL A 2 -2.31 -17.87 5.50
N LEU A 3 -2.46 -16.66 4.99
CA LEU A 3 -3.70 -16.15 4.44
C LEU A 3 -3.56 -15.98 2.93
N LEU A 4 -4.47 -16.57 2.18
CA LEU A 4 -4.54 -16.43 0.73
C LEU A 4 -5.26 -15.14 0.37
N TYR A 5 -4.85 -14.49 -0.72
CA TYR A 5 -5.50 -13.27 -1.21
C TYR A 5 -5.67 -13.26 -2.73
N GLU A 6 -6.62 -12.45 -3.19
CA GLU A 6 -6.95 -12.22 -4.62
C GLU A 6 -7.23 -13.54 -5.32
N ALA A 7 -6.65 -13.82 -6.49
CA ALA A 7 -6.98 -15.01 -7.26
C ALA A 7 -6.59 -16.34 -6.59
N ALA A 8 -5.77 -16.32 -5.53
CA ALA A 8 -5.46 -17.50 -4.74
C ALA A 8 -6.46 -17.76 -3.61
N ASP A 9 -7.24 -16.75 -3.20
CA ASP A 9 -8.27 -16.89 -2.19
C ASP A 9 -9.58 -17.37 -2.82
N PRO A 10 -10.19 -18.48 -2.34
CA PRO A 10 -11.50 -18.93 -2.83
C PRO A 10 -12.61 -17.87 -2.75
N GLN A 11 -12.48 -16.90 -1.83
CA GLN A 11 -13.43 -15.79 -1.68
C GLN A 11 -13.01 -14.52 -2.44
N GLY A 12 -11.82 -14.52 -3.06
CA GLY A 12 -11.28 -13.37 -3.78
C GLY A 12 -11.06 -12.14 -2.90
N ARG A 13 -10.75 -12.29 -1.60
CA ARG A 13 -10.54 -11.15 -0.71
C ARG A 13 -9.26 -10.41 -1.10
N ALA A 14 -9.36 -9.09 -1.16
CA ALA A 14 -8.21 -8.23 -1.41
C ALA A 14 -7.21 -8.27 -0.25
N LEU A 15 -5.91 -8.16 -0.56
CA LEU A 15 -4.84 -8.11 0.45
C LEU A 15 -5.08 -7.02 1.50
N SER A 16 -5.56 -5.85 1.05
CA SER A 16 -5.81 -4.72 1.93
C SER A 16 -7.01 -4.94 2.86
N SER A 17 -7.96 -5.80 2.52
CA SER A 17 -9.07 -6.19 3.39
C SER A 17 -8.57 -7.11 4.51
N LEU A 18 -7.80 -8.15 4.17
CA LEU A 18 -7.25 -9.07 5.16
C LEU A 18 -6.29 -8.36 6.12
N ARG A 19 -5.44 -7.47 5.61
CA ARG A 19 -4.55 -6.63 6.44
C ARG A 19 -5.35 -5.76 7.42
N ARG A 20 -6.52 -5.24 7.03
CA ARG A 20 -7.40 -4.49 7.93
C ARG A 20 -8.03 -5.35 9.01
N GLU A 21 -8.44 -6.57 8.68
CA GLU A 21 -8.96 -7.53 9.66
C GLU A 21 -7.93 -7.89 10.73
N LEU A 22 -6.64 -7.79 10.40
CA LEU A 22 -5.52 -7.95 11.34
C LEU A 22 -5.00 -6.63 11.94
N ASP A 23 -5.73 -5.52 11.79
CA ASP A 23 -5.37 -4.20 12.30
C ASP A 23 -4.01 -3.66 11.80
N TYR A 24 -3.50 -4.18 10.67
CA TYR A 24 -2.17 -3.85 10.14
C TYR A 24 -1.96 -2.34 9.91
N PHE A 25 -3.01 -1.62 9.50
CA PHE A 25 -2.92 -0.19 9.16
C PHE A 25 -2.97 0.73 10.39
N THR A 26 -3.10 0.17 11.59
CA THR A 26 -3.04 0.93 12.83
C THR A 26 -1.61 0.93 13.34
N PRO A 27 -0.92 2.09 13.38
CA PRO A 27 0.43 2.18 13.90
C PRO A 27 0.45 1.86 15.39
N ASN A 28 1.41 1.05 15.83
CA ASN A 28 1.57 0.62 17.22
C ASN A 28 2.71 1.35 17.96
N PHE A 29 3.39 2.31 17.29
CA PHE A 29 4.50 3.07 17.86
C PHE A 29 4.37 4.55 17.52
N MET A 30 4.56 5.42 18.52
CA MET A 30 4.55 6.89 18.38
C MET A 30 3.33 7.48 17.62
N GLY A 31 2.23 6.74 17.52
CA GLY A 31 1.00 7.15 16.85
C GLY A 31 1.07 7.24 15.32
N ASN A 32 2.24 7.02 14.70
CA ASN A 32 2.46 7.14 13.26
C ASN A 32 3.54 6.19 12.69
N GLN A 33 4.08 5.29 13.52
CA GLN A 33 5.09 4.32 13.17
C GLN A 33 4.66 2.91 13.55
N TRP A 34 5.28 1.92 12.91
CA TRP A 34 5.17 0.51 13.26
C TRP A 34 6.47 0.06 13.90
N ALA A 35 6.41 -0.56 15.08
CA ALA A 35 7.57 -1.14 15.75
C ALA A 35 7.20 -2.44 16.46
N GLY A 36 8.01 -3.48 16.27
CA GLY A 36 7.86 -4.75 16.98
C GLY A 36 6.54 -5.47 16.68
N TRP A 37 6.05 -6.20 17.69
CA TRP A 37 4.87 -7.06 17.61
C TRP A 37 3.56 -6.27 17.78
N SER A 38 2.61 -6.43 16.85
CA SER A 38 1.28 -5.80 16.91
C SER A 38 0.11 -6.78 16.78
N LEU A 39 0.37 -8.03 16.40
CA LEU A 39 -0.69 -8.99 16.10
C LEU A 39 -1.18 -9.73 17.35
N PRO A 40 -2.42 -10.22 17.39
CA PRO A 40 -2.85 -11.11 18.46
C PRO A 40 -2.12 -12.47 18.36
N ASN A 41 -1.90 -13.12 19.50
CA ASN A 41 -1.29 -14.46 19.54
C ASN A 41 -2.15 -15.52 18.84
N VAL A 42 -3.45 -15.25 18.66
CA VAL A 42 -4.41 -16.09 17.92
C VAL A 42 -5.12 -15.19 16.92
N LEU A 43 -5.13 -15.58 15.65
CA LEU A 43 -5.76 -14.77 14.61
C LEU A 43 -7.27 -14.67 14.80
N PRO A 44 -7.88 -13.50 14.54
CA PRO A 44 -9.33 -13.31 14.58
C PRO A 44 -10.05 -14.01 13.41
N ILE A 45 -9.28 -14.41 12.40
CA ILE A 45 -9.73 -15.15 11.22
C ILE A 45 -9.00 -16.48 11.10
N SER A 46 -9.68 -17.49 10.55
CA SER A 46 -9.03 -18.78 10.26
C SER A 46 -8.01 -18.58 9.15
N PRO A 47 -6.74 -19.00 9.35
CA PRO A 47 -5.79 -19.06 8.24
C PRO A 47 -6.24 -20.12 7.23
N ASP A 48 -5.84 -19.94 5.97
CA ASP A 48 -6.06 -20.91 4.91
C ASP A 48 -5.10 -22.10 5.06
N GLU A 49 -3.87 -21.83 5.51
CA GLU A 49 -2.86 -22.87 5.81
C GLU A 49 -2.13 -22.63 7.14
N GLY A 50 -1.81 -23.73 7.82
CA GLY A 50 -1.06 -23.73 9.08
C GLY A 50 -1.90 -23.35 10.32
N PRO A 51 -1.25 -23.13 11.48
CA PRO A 51 -1.96 -22.93 12.74
C PRO A 51 -2.54 -21.52 12.87
N GLN A 52 -3.66 -21.39 13.59
CA GLN A 52 -4.28 -20.10 13.93
C GLN A 52 -3.48 -19.31 14.98
N CYS A 53 -2.64 -19.99 15.78
CA CYS A 53 -1.70 -19.31 16.65
C CYS A 53 -0.55 -18.72 15.85
N VAL A 54 -0.11 -17.53 16.27
CA VAL A 54 0.95 -16.77 15.62
C VAL A 54 2.20 -16.83 16.47
N ASP A 55 3.29 -17.28 15.85
CA ASP A 55 4.63 -17.19 16.42
C ASP A 55 5.11 -15.74 16.30
N GLN A 56 5.51 -15.14 17.43
CA GLN A 56 5.86 -13.71 17.49
C GLN A 56 7.07 -13.35 16.61
N ASP A 57 8.00 -14.30 16.43
CA ASP A 57 9.20 -14.11 15.65
C ASP A 57 8.94 -14.26 14.13
N LYS A 58 7.82 -14.89 13.75
CA LYS A 58 7.49 -15.21 12.35
C LYS A 58 6.32 -14.43 11.78
N GLY A 59 5.36 -14.03 12.61
CA GLY A 59 4.16 -13.32 12.18
C GLY A 59 3.24 -14.13 11.27
N VAL A 60 2.58 -13.42 10.34
CA VAL A 60 1.58 -13.97 9.41
C VAL A 60 2.06 -13.75 7.99
N VAL A 61 1.92 -14.77 7.15
CA VAL A 61 2.28 -14.69 5.73
C VAL A 61 1.03 -14.51 4.89
N PHE A 62 1.10 -13.63 3.90
CA PHE A 62 0.09 -13.49 2.86
C PHE A 62 0.62 -14.03 1.54
N VAL A 63 -0.11 -14.91 0.89
CA VAL A 63 0.27 -15.48 -0.42
C VAL A 63 -0.88 -15.29 -1.39
N GLY A 64 -0.60 -14.82 -2.60
CA GLY A 64 -1.68 -14.52 -3.54
C GLY A 64 -1.20 -14.40 -4.97
N ALA A 65 -2.18 -14.24 -5.85
CA ALA A 65 -1.97 -13.94 -7.25
C ALA A 65 -2.84 -12.75 -7.62
N SER A 66 -2.21 -11.66 -8.04
CA SER A 66 -2.87 -10.43 -8.43
C SER A 66 -2.34 -9.94 -9.78
N PRO A 67 -3.08 -9.07 -10.49
CA PRO A 67 -2.49 -8.23 -11.52
C PRO A 67 -1.28 -7.45 -10.98
N TRP A 68 -0.50 -6.90 -11.90
CA TRP A 68 0.63 -6.05 -11.55
C TRP A 68 0.18 -4.83 -10.73
N VAL A 69 0.91 -4.51 -9.67
CA VAL A 69 0.66 -3.35 -8.82
C VAL A 69 1.89 -2.44 -8.85
N ASP A 70 1.71 -1.20 -9.27
CA ASP A 70 2.76 -0.19 -9.16
C ASP A 70 2.68 0.50 -7.80
N ASN A 71 3.84 0.76 -7.19
CA ASN A 71 3.95 1.45 -5.90
C ASN A 71 4.64 2.80 -6.10
N TYR A 72 3.98 3.88 -5.70
CA TYR A 72 4.43 5.25 -5.91
C TYR A 72 4.25 6.07 -4.63
N ASN A 73 5.34 6.65 -4.12
CA ASN A 73 5.32 7.46 -2.89
C ASN A 73 5.48 8.93 -3.24
N ILE A 74 4.67 9.79 -2.60
CA ILE A 74 4.69 11.24 -2.82
C ILE A 74 5.01 11.94 -1.48
N PRO A 75 6.20 12.53 -1.31
CA PRO A 75 6.54 13.26 -0.10
C PRO A 75 5.71 14.53 0.05
N VAL A 76 5.21 14.77 1.27
CA VAL A 76 4.43 15.94 1.64
C VAL A 76 5.26 16.79 2.60
N LEU A 77 5.41 18.08 2.30
CA LEU A 77 6.22 19.01 3.09
C LEU A 77 5.47 19.49 4.34
N THR A 78 5.23 18.58 5.27
CA THR A 78 4.57 18.84 6.55
C THR A 78 5.00 17.83 7.62
N LYS A 79 4.72 18.16 8.88
CA LYS A 79 4.81 17.24 10.02
C LYS A 79 3.44 16.79 10.53
N ASP A 80 2.36 17.30 9.93
CA ASP A 80 0.99 16.97 10.32
C ASP A 80 0.57 15.63 9.70
N VAL A 81 0.66 14.57 10.50
CA VAL A 81 0.31 13.21 10.10
C VAL A 81 -1.18 13.07 9.82
N ASP A 82 -2.03 13.74 10.59
CA ASP A 82 -3.48 13.57 10.47
C ASP A 82 -4.00 14.26 9.22
N LEU A 83 -3.38 15.37 8.81
CA LEU A 83 -3.64 16.01 7.54
C LEU A 83 -3.23 15.12 6.36
N VAL A 84 -2.05 14.51 6.41
CA VAL A 84 -1.62 13.58 5.34
C VAL A 84 -2.46 12.31 5.31
N ARG A 85 -2.93 11.80 6.45
CA ARG A 85 -3.92 10.70 6.50
C ARG A 85 -5.22 11.07 5.84
N THR A 86 -5.68 12.30 6.04
CA THR A 86 -6.90 12.82 5.43
C THR A 86 -6.75 12.90 3.91
N ILE A 87 -5.62 13.43 3.42
CA ILE A 87 -5.31 13.48 1.99
C ILE A 87 -5.21 12.06 1.41
N ALA A 88 -4.44 11.16 2.03
CA ALA A 88 -4.29 9.78 1.58
C ALA A 88 -5.64 9.06 1.49
N ARG A 89 -6.55 9.29 2.45
CA ARG A 89 -7.92 8.76 2.40
C ARG A 89 -8.67 9.31 1.19
N ARG A 90 -8.65 10.63 0.95
CA ARG A 90 -9.33 11.30 -0.17
C ARG A 90 -8.78 10.85 -1.53
N VAL A 91 -7.49 10.54 -1.64
CA VAL A 91 -6.86 9.99 -2.86
C VAL A 91 -7.31 8.54 -3.10
N SER A 92 -7.45 7.75 -2.04
CA SER A 92 -7.76 6.33 -2.15
C SER A 92 -9.17 6.07 -2.70
N ALA A 93 -9.33 5.04 -3.53
CA ALA A 93 -10.62 4.58 -4.03
C ALA A 93 -11.62 4.33 -2.89
N ARG A 94 -11.15 3.75 -1.78
CA ARG A 94 -11.97 3.47 -0.59
C ARG A 94 -12.52 4.76 0.06
N GLY A 95 -11.80 5.87 -0.03
CA GLY A 95 -12.26 7.17 0.46
C GLY A 95 -12.99 8.00 -0.59
N GLY A 96 -13.34 7.42 -1.75
CA GLY A 96 -14.04 8.09 -2.84
C GLY A 96 -13.14 8.78 -3.86
N GLY A 97 -11.83 8.57 -3.79
CA GLY A 97 -10.84 9.14 -4.70
C GLY A 97 -10.68 8.36 -6.00
N LEU A 98 -9.43 8.26 -6.47
CA LEU A 98 -9.09 7.68 -7.75
C LEU A 98 -9.40 6.16 -7.77
N PRO A 99 -10.05 5.65 -8.84
CA PRO A 99 -10.38 4.24 -8.95
C PRO A 99 -9.12 3.38 -9.02
N GLY A 100 -9.13 2.23 -8.34
CA GLY A 100 -7.97 1.33 -8.34
C GLY A 100 -6.74 1.85 -7.59
N VAL A 101 -6.84 2.98 -6.88
CA VAL A 101 -5.74 3.51 -6.05
C VAL A 101 -5.98 3.16 -4.58
N GLN A 102 -5.01 2.50 -3.95
CA GLN A 102 -4.89 2.44 -2.51
C GLN A 102 -3.88 3.50 -2.07
N ALA A 103 -4.12 4.17 -0.95
CA ALA A 103 -3.19 5.15 -0.42
C ALA A 103 -3.17 5.14 1.11
N LEU A 104 -2.00 5.43 1.68
CA LEU A 104 -1.74 5.48 3.11
C LEU A 104 -0.73 6.60 3.41
N ALA A 105 -0.92 7.30 4.52
CA ALA A 105 0.10 8.18 5.07
C ALA A 105 1.19 7.34 5.77
N LEU A 106 2.42 7.47 5.31
CA LEU A 106 3.57 6.73 5.82
C LEU A 106 4.67 7.70 6.24
N LEU A 107 5.24 7.48 7.43
CA LEU A 107 6.46 8.15 7.85
C LEU A 107 7.65 7.28 7.46
N HIS A 108 8.44 7.72 6.48
CA HIS A 108 9.65 7.06 6.01
C HIS A 108 10.86 7.90 6.37
N GLY A 109 11.58 7.49 7.43
CA GLY A 109 12.65 8.31 8.00
C GLY A 109 12.09 9.59 8.61
N ASP A 110 12.54 10.74 8.12
CA ASP A 110 12.04 12.08 8.48
C ASP A 110 10.99 12.62 7.50
N LYS A 111 10.63 11.87 6.46
CA LYS A 111 9.68 12.26 5.42
C LYS A 111 8.31 11.67 5.65
N LEU A 112 7.30 12.52 5.66
CA LEU A 112 5.92 12.10 5.63
C LEU A 112 5.47 12.00 4.17
N GLU A 113 4.99 10.84 3.77
CA GLU A 113 4.68 10.52 2.39
C GLU A 113 3.25 9.98 2.26
N ILE A 114 2.64 10.20 1.10
CA ILE A 114 1.48 9.44 0.65
C ILE A 114 2.04 8.25 -0.13
N ALA A 115 2.06 7.09 0.50
CA ALA A 115 2.38 5.83 -0.15
C ALA A 115 1.13 5.35 -0.89
N SER A 116 1.24 5.17 -2.21
CA SER A 116 0.13 4.79 -3.06
C SER A 116 0.43 3.55 -3.88
N MET A 117 -0.59 2.71 -4.07
CA MET A 117 -0.51 1.47 -4.82
C MET A 117 -1.58 1.49 -5.91
N PHE A 118 -1.16 1.29 -7.16
CA PHE A 118 -2.02 1.32 -8.34
C PHE A 118 -2.39 -0.12 -8.69
N LEU A 119 -3.61 -0.52 -8.39
CA LEU A 119 -4.12 -1.87 -8.65
C LEU A 119 -4.44 -2.09 -10.13
N GLU A 120 -4.65 -1.00 -10.86
CA GLU A 120 -4.93 -0.98 -12.31
C GLU A 120 -3.96 0.01 -13.00
N PRO A 121 -2.65 -0.28 -13.05
CA PRO A 121 -1.64 0.67 -13.52
C PRO A 121 -1.76 1.02 -15.02
N ASP A 122 -2.55 0.24 -15.78
CA ASP A 122 -2.88 0.58 -17.18
C ASP A 122 -3.97 1.66 -17.29
N ARG A 123 -4.68 1.95 -16.20
CA ARG A 123 -5.81 2.88 -16.15
C ARG A 123 -5.46 4.18 -15.43
N ILE A 124 -4.72 4.10 -14.34
CA ILE A 124 -4.29 5.24 -13.52
C ILE A 124 -2.78 5.17 -13.34
N GLY A 125 -2.09 6.24 -13.74
CA GLY A 125 -0.64 6.36 -13.65
C GLY A 125 -0.18 7.33 -12.57
N ASP A 126 1.14 7.47 -12.46
CA ASP A 126 1.82 8.35 -11.51
C ASP A 126 1.42 9.82 -11.68
N LYS A 127 1.22 10.29 -12.91
CA LYS A 127 0.87 11.68 -13.18
C LYS A 127 -0.51 12.05 -12.63
N GLU A 128 -1.50 11.18 -12.81
CA GLU A 128 -2.85 11.36 -12.30
C GLU A 128 -2.85 11.41 -10.78
N VAL A 129 -2.17 10.45 -10.13
CA VAL A 129 -2.09 10.41 -8.67
C VAL A 129 -1.29 11.59 -8.10
N GLN A 130 -0.16 11.95 -8.71
CA GLN A 130 0.63 13.13 -8.33
C GLN A 130 -0.23 14.40 -8.38
N ARG A 131 -0.98 14.60 -9.47
CA ARG A 131 -1.84 15.78 -9.65
C ARG A 131 -2.97 15.84 -8.62
N GLU A 132 -3.60 14.71 -8.34
CA GLU A 132 -4.66 14.63 -7.35
C GLU A 132 -4.13 14.95 -5.94
N VAL A 133 -2.96 14.40 -5.59
CA VAL A 133 -2.29 14.70 -4.33
C VAL A 133 -1.88 16.17 -4.23
N GLU A 134 -1.34 16.76 -5.30
CA GLU A 134 -1.00 18.19 -5.36
C GLU A 134 -2.23 19.08 -5.14
N LEU A 135 -3.35 18.75 -5.79
CA LEU A 135 -4.62 19.47 -5.65
C LEU A 135 -5.10 19.42 -4.20
N LEU A 136 -5.25 18.22 -3.64
CA LEU A 136 -5.75 18.00 -2.27
C LEU A 136 -4.82 18.61 -1.22
N ALA A 137 -3.51 18.52 -1.41
CA ALA A 137 -2.53 19.16 -0.53
C ALA A 137 -2.65 20.69 -0.59
N SER A 138 -2.86 21.27 -1.77
CA SER A 138 -2.98 22.72 -1.94
C SER A 138 -4.23 23.30 -1.27
N GLU A 139 -5.35 22.55 -1.24
CA GLU A 139 -6.56 22.92 -0.50
C GLU A 139 -6.29 23.09 1.00
N GLU A 140 -5.34 22.32 1.53
CA GLU A 140 -4.89 22.34 2.91
C GLU A 140 -3.66 23.27 3.13
N GLY A 141 -3.27 24.03 2.10
CA GLY A 141 -2.11 24.95 2.16
C GLY A 141 -0.74 24.24 2.19
N LEU A 142 -0.69 22.96 1.84
CA LEU A 142 0.53 22.17 1.82
C LEU A 142 1.21 22.18 0.44
N ARG A 143 2.49 21.83 0.43
CA ARG A 143 3.28 21.57 -0.78
C ARG A 143 3.72 20.11 -0.76
N VAL A 144 3.86 19.52 -1.95
CA VAL A 144 4.37 18.16 -2.12
C VAL A 144 5.61 18.18 -3.02
N GLU A 145 6.47 17.18 -2.85
CA GLU A 145 7.57 16.92 -3.77
C GLU A 145 7.09 16.03 -4.92
N LYS A 146 7.94 15.89 -5.96
CA LYS A 146 7.70 14.90 -7.00
C LYS A 146 7.81 13.51 -6.39
N GLY A 147 6.81 12.67 -6.61
CA GLY A 147 6.83 11.30 -6.16
C GLY A 147 7.79 10.40 -6.94
N TYR A 148 7.98 9.20 -6.42
CA TYR A 148 8.89 8.20 -6.96
C TYR A 148 8.30 6.79 -6.82
N TYR A 149 8.67 5.90 -7.74
CA TYR A 149 8.32 4.49 -7.62
C TYR A 149 9.22 3.83 -6.57
N THR A 150 8.64 3.01 -5.69
CA THR A 150 9.42 2.25 -4.68
C THR A 150 9.96 0.93 -5.24
N ASP A 151 9.52 0.53 -6.43
CA ASP A 151 9.98 -0.63 -7.18
C ASP A 151 9.98 -0.32 -8.69
N LEU A 152 10.36 -1.28 -9.54
CA LEU A 152 10.25 -1.15 -10.98
C LEU A 152 8.77 -1.03 -11.39
N SER A 153 8.47 -0.05 -12.24
CA SER A 153 7.14 0.05 -12.83
C SER A 153 6.84 -1.13 -13.76
N LYS A 154 5.56 -1.40 -14.02
CA LYS A 154 5.12 -2.40 -15.01
C LYS A 154 5.84 -2.25 -16.35
N GLU A 155 5.90 -1.01 -16.84
CA GLU A 155 6.54 -0.68 -18.12
C GLU A 155 8.04 -1.01 -18.10
N THR A 156 8.74 -0.61 -17.05
CA THR A 156 10.18 -0.86 -16.90
C THR A 156 10.48 -2.36 -16.83
N THR A 157 9.68 -3.09 -16.05
CA THR A 157 9.80 -4.55 -15.92
C THR A 157 9.53 -5.25 -17.24
N THR A 158 8.45 -4.88 -17.93
CA THR A 158 8.08 -5.48 -19.22
C THR A 158 9.18 -5.23 -20.27
N LYS A 159 9.69 -4.00 -20.38
CA LYS A 159 10.79 -3.68 -21.31
C LYS A 159 12.05 -4.48 -20.99
N SER A 160 12.39 -4.61 -19.70
CA SER A 160 13.57 -5.36 -19.27
C SER A 160 13.43 -6.85 -19.61
N TYR A 161 12.26 -7.44 -19.36
CA TYR A 161 11.96 -8.81 -19.72
C TYR A 161 12.05 -9.04 -21.24
N MET A 162 11.41 -8.19 -22.05
CA MET A 162 11.44 -8.32 -23.51
C MET A 162 12.86 -8.21 -24.08
N LYS A 163 13.69 -7.33 -23.51
CA LYS A 163 15.10 -7.20 -23.88
C LYS A 163 15.91 -8.46 -23.56
N LEU A 164 15.67 -9.08 -22.40
CA LEU A 164 16.31 -10.35 -22.03
C LEU A 164 15.85 -11.48 -22.94
N ALA A 165 14.55 -11.59 -23.20
CA ALA A 165 13.97 -12.65 -24.04
C ALA A 165 14.34 -12.54 -25.53
N SER A 166 14.77 -11.35 -25.98
CA SER A 166 15.23 -11.11 -27.36
C SER A 166 16.76 -11.19 -27.51
N ALA A 167 17.48 -11.45 -26.42
CA ALA A 167 18.94 -11.58 -26.42
C ALA A 167 19.40 -13.04 -26.62
N ASP A 168 18.45 -13.98 -26.74
CA ASP A 168 18.61 -15.36 -27.19
C ASP A 168 18.23 -15.50 -28.68
#